data_AF-A0A2J7R2T2-F1
#
_entry.id   AF-A0A2J7R2T2-F1
#
_cell.length_a   1.000
_cell.length_b   1.000
_cell.length_c   1.000
_cell.angle_alpha   90.00
_cell.angle_beta   90.00
_cell.angle_gamma   90.00
#
_symmetry.space_group_name_H-M   'P 1'
#
loop_
_entity.id
_entity.type
_entity.pdbx_description
1 polymer ?
#
loop_
_entity_poly.entity_id
_entity_poly.type
_entity_poly.pdbx_seq_one_letter_code
_entity_poly.pdbx_strand_id
1 'polypeptide(L)'
;MTEKPKLVLGTLSCPVRLVIAAPYRSLLTQEFSSQICHKNAHGRGSPFPHRTGGCPIFKSRESSVMFVLSFICFYMNFVAILMDTYMNIHNMERAMEGVRLAFPIASGLCIHQFMRLRREAVERLLGLTKPFTWEGAPTRDPHTGRLTMAAWIRRINTSAKKISALLIFIHFTYIFFRNVSSKGRLLQFNTWYPFETLSSPQYEIVNATQFIGSIMCLCSFVAFTSLYATLVCIACSQLEKLRANLLDIRQEFGTPAQDSGAETDTEEEEQVQMSQEVFCRMQEQLNDCIRHHQLILEYGHYLNQMNSRRLTFDICRMT
;
A
#
# COMPACT_ATOMS: atom_id res chain seq x y z
N MET A 1 34.41 13.63 57.78
CA MET A 1 34.79 12.35 57.14
C MET A 1 33.52 11.62 56.77
N THR A 2 33.10 11.70 55.51
CA THR A 2 32.05 10.85 54.93
C THR A 2 32.32 10.78 53.42
N GLU A 3 32.79 9.61 52.99
CA GLU A 3 33.13 9.30 51.60
C GLU A 3 31.89 9.38 50.70
N LYS A 4 32.04 10.04 49.55
CA LYS A 4 31.09 9.94 48.43
C LYS A 4 31.45 8.71 47.59
N PRO A 5 30.49 7.85 47.20
CA PRO A 5 30.78 6.78 46.25
C PRO A 5 30.99 7.37 44.85
N LYS A 6 32.15 7.05 44.27
CA LYS A 6 32.46 7.28 42.84
C LYS A 6 31.59 6.34 42.01
N LEU A 7 30.62 6.89 41.28
CA LEU A 7 29.85 6.16 40.29
C LEU A 7 30.73 5.95 39.05
N VAL A 8 31.18 4.71 38.84
CA VAL A 8 31.92 4.28 37.65
C VAL A 8 30.94 4.22 36.48
N LEU A 9 31.07 5.16 35.53
CA LEU A 9 30.31 5.20 34.29
C LEU A 9 30.85 4.10 33.34
N GLY A 10 30.30 2.89 33.47
CA GLY A 10 30.56 1.81 32.53
C GLY A 10 29.93 2.11 31.17
N THR A 11 30.78 2.34 30.17
CA THR A 11 30.42 2.46 28.76
C THR A 11 29.91 1.12 28.22
N LEU A 12 28.60 0.89 28.31
CA LEU A 12 27.92 -0.16 27.56
C LEU A 12 27.73 0.29 26.11
N SER A 13 28.77 0.06 25.31
CA SER A 13 28.66 0.02 23.85
C SER A 13 27.97 -1.29 23.47
N CYS A 14 26.68 -1.21 23.12
CA CYS A 14 25.92 -2.33 22.58
C CYS A 14 25.23 -1.87 21.29
N PRO A 15 25.55 -2.45 20.12
CA PRO A 15 24.93 -2.05 18.86
C PRO A 15 23.53 -2.67 18.80
N VAL A 16 22.51 -1.88 19.15
CA VAL A 16 21.12 -2.19 18.83
C VAL A 16 20.97 -2.15 17.30
N ARG A 17 21.20 -3.30 16.64
CA ARG A 17 20.68 -3.52 15.29
C ARG A 17 19.16 -3.53 15.40
N LEU A 18 18.55 -2.42 15.00
CA LEU A 18 17.13 -2.16 15.00
C LEU A 18 16.40 -3.09 13.99
N VAL A 19 16.05 -4.31 14.40
CA VAL A 19 15.28 -5.32 13.63
C VAL A 19 13.77 -5.01 13.67
N ILE A 20 13.36 -3.74 13.56
CA ILE A 20 11.95 -3.33 13.74
C ILE A 20 11.23 -3.04 12.40
N ALA A 21 11.94 -2.98 11.27
CA ALA A 21 11.33 -2.65 9.97
C ALA A 21 10.94 -3.86 9.10
N ALA A 22 11.17 -5.10 9.53
CA ALA A 22 11.15 -6.27 8.64
C ALA A 22 9.79 -6.68 8.02
N PRO A 23 8.63 -6.61 8.70
CA PRO A 23 7.41 -7.22 8.16
C PRO A 23 6.70 -6.40 7.06
N TYR A 24 6.98 -5.10 6.93
CA TYR A 24 6.34 -4.23 5.92
C TYR A 24 7.32 -3.57 4.93
N ARG A 25 8.63 -3.61 5.19
CA ARG A 25 9.65 -3.16 4.22
C ARG A 25 9.60 -3.97 2.92
N SER A 26 9.20 -5.24 2.98
CA SER A 26 8.96 -6.12 1.82
C SER A 26 7.74 -5.69 1.00
N LEU A 27 6.65 -5.30 1.67
CA LEU A 27 5.37 -4.93 1.05
C LEU A 27 5.47 -3.66 0.19
N LEU A 28 6.20 -2.64 0.67
CA LEU A 28 6.34 -1.35 -0.02
C LEU A 28 7.55 -1.28 -0.96
N THR A 29 8.63 -2.02 -0.66
CA THR A 29 9.94 -1.70 -1.26
C THR A 29 10.44 -2.73 -2.26
N GLN A 30 10.17 -4.03 -2.06
CA GLN A 30 10.93 -5.06 -2.76
C GLN A 30 10.10 -5.84 -3.78
N GLU A 31 8.87 -6.29 -3.48
CA GLU A 31 8.09 -7.09 -4.44
C GLU A 31 7.19 -6.26 -5.36
N PHE A 32 6.58 -5.19 -4.87
CA PHE A 32 5.85 -4.26 -5.76
C PHE A 32 6.82 -3.52 -6.69
N SER A 33 8.00 -3.14 -6.18
CA SER A 33 9.06 -2.55 -7.00
C SER A 33 9.78 -3.58 -7.86
N SER A 34 9.93 -4.84 -7.42
CA SER A 34 10.51 -5.91 -8.26
C SER A 34 9.53 -6.35 -9.35
N GLN A 35 8.24 -6.52 -9.12
CA GLN A 35 7.29 -6.82 -10.19
C GLN A 35 7.15 -5.67 -11.21
N ILE A 36 7.29 -4.42 -10.76
CA ILE A 36 7.38 -3.24 -11.66
C ILE A 36 8.75 -3.14 -12.35
N CYS A 37 9.85 -3.60 -11.75
CA CYS A 37 11.19 -3.53 -12.34
C CYS A 37 11.59 -4.77 -13.15
N HIS A 38 11.00 -5.95 -12.93
CA HIS A 38 11.47 -7.21 -13.51
C HIS A 38 11.12 -7.34 -15.02
N LYS A 39 10.24 -6.48 -15.55
CA LYS A 39 10.03 -6.35 -17.00
C LYS A 39 11.09 -5.49 -17.71
N ASN A 40 11.93 -4.75 -16.97
CA ASN A 40 13.02 -3.95 -17.54
C ASN A 40 14.35 -4.70 -17.72
N ALA A 41 14.40 -6.01 -17.43
CA ALA A 41 15.65 -6.78 -17.47
C ALA A 41 15.54 -8.06 -18.31
N HIS A 42 14.92 -8.00 -19.49
CA HIS A 42 15.25 -8.94 -20.58
C HIS A 42 16.34 -8.32 -21.45
N GLY A 43 17.58 -8.35 -20.96
CA GLY A 43 18.70 -7.77 -21.72
C GLY A 43 20.04 -7.65 -21.00
N ARG A 44 20.37 -8.52 -20.04
CA ARG A 44 21.75 -8.96 -19.72
C ARG A 44 21.75 -9.86 -18.48
N GLY A 45 22.25 -11.08 -18.66
CA GLY A 45 22.45 -12.03 -17.57
C GLY A 45 23.52 -11.53 -16.59
N SER A 46 23.15 -11.46 -15.32
CA SER A 46 24.10 -11.61 -14.21
C SER A 46 23.36 -12.20 -13.01
N PRO A 47 23.95 -13.17 -12.30
CA PRO A 47 23.34 -13.78 -11.13
C PRO A 47 23.75 -12.98 -9.89
N PHE A 48 22.82 -12.27 -9.26
CA PHE A 48 23.03 -11.73 -7.91
C PHE A 48 21.97 -12.24 -6.91
N PRO A 49 22.37 -12.72 -5.73
CA PRO A 49 21.49 -13.42 -4.81
C PRO A 49 20.97 -12.48 -3.73
N HIS A 50 19.72 -12.01 -3.81
CA HIS A 50 19.05 -11.38 -2.67
C HIS A 50 17.57 -11.75 -2.61
N ARG A 51 17.28 -12.78 -1.82
CA ARG A 51 15.92 -13.18 -1.43
C ARG A 51 15.82 -13.18 0.09
N THR A 52 15.63 -12.00 0.66
CA THR A 52 15.32 -11.80 2.08
C THR A 52 14.28 -10.70 2.19
N GLY A 53 13.02 -11.08 2.36
CA GLY A 53 11.91 -10.14 2.50
C GLY A 53 10.63 -10.84 2.91
N GLY A 54 10.40 -10.92 4.22
CA GLY A 54 9.21 -11.51 4.82
C GLY A 54 7.96 -10.76 4.42
N CYS A 55 7.18 -11.32 3.51
CA CYS A 55 5.81 -10.92 3.24
C CYS A 55 4.90 -11.98 3.89
N PRO A 56 3.74 -11.67 4.49
CA PRO A 56 2.77 -12.70 4.84
C PRO A 56 2.25 -13.45 3.59
N ILE A 57 2.50 -12.91 2.41
CA ILE A 57 2.30 -13.56 1.10
C ILE A 57 3.44 -14.53 0.75
N PHE A 58 4.67 -14.28 1.21
CA PHE A 58 5.85 -15.12 0.95
C PHE A 58 6.60 -15.41 2.25
N LYS A 59 6.21 -16.56 2.82
CA LYS A 59 6.57 -17.07 4.13
C LYS A 59 8.06 -17.42 4.18
N SER A 60 8.86 -16.64 4.91
CA SER A 60 10.13 -17.12 5.46
C SER A 60 9.92 -17.48 6.94
N ARG A 61 10.68 -18.43 7.48
CA ARG A 61 10.50 -18.91 8.87
C ARG A 61 10.65 -17.79 9.92
N GLU A 62 11.53 -16.81 9.65
CA GLU A 62 11.75 -15.64 10.50
C GLU A 62 10.61 -14.61 10.44
N SER A 63 9.88 -14.50 9.32
CA SER A 63 8.76 -13.56 9.20
C SER A 63 7.53 -14.00 10.00
N SER A 64 7.37 -15.30 10.23
CA SER A 64 6.23 -15.85 10.96
C SER A 64 6.23 -15.46 12.45
N VAL A 65 7.39 -15.46 13.11
CA VAL A 65 7.49 -15.13 14.54
C VAL A 65 7.23 -13.65 14.77
N MET A 66 7.84 -12.78 13.96
CA MET A 66 7.62 -11.33 14.03
C MET A 66 6.15 -10.98 13.76
N PHE A 67 5.50 -11.70 12.84
CA PHE A 67 4.08 -11.53 12.56
C PHE A 67 3.20 -11.89 13.76
N VAL A 68 3.43 -13.05 14.38
CA VAL A 68 2.67 -13.50 15.57
C VAL A 68 2.89 -12.55 16.75
N LEU A 69 4.14 -12.16 17.01
CA LEU A 69 4.46 -11.21 18.08
C LEU A 69 3.76 -9.86 17.85
N SER A 70 3.81 -9.36 16.62
CA SER A 70 3.15 -8.09 16.26
C SER A 70 1.64 -8.17 16.44
N PHE A 71 1.03 -9.30 16.08
CA PHE A 71 -0.39 -9.56 16.29
C PHE A 71 -0.74 -9.50 17.79
N ILE A 72 0.01 -10.22 18.62
CA ILE A 72 -0.20 -10.21 20.07
C ILE A 72 -0.09 -8.78 20.63
N CYS A 73 0.97 -8.04 20.28
CA CYS A 73 1.12 -6.65 20.70
C CYS A 73 -0.08 -5.80 20.29
N PHE A 74 -0.60 -5.96 19.08
CA PHE A 74 -1.71 -5.16 18.58
C PHE A 74 -3.01 -5.38 19.35
N TYR A 75 -3.38 -6.63 19.59
CA TYR A 75 -4.61 -6.99 20.30
C TYR A 75 -4.52 -6.64 21.79
N MET A 76 -3.37 -6.89 22.42
CA MET A 76 -3.16 -6.54 23.83
C MET A 76 -3.28 -5.03 24.05
N ASN A 77 -2.71 -4.21 23.16
CA ASN A 77 -2.85 -2.76 23.22
C ASN A 77 -4.30 -2.31 23.04
N PHE A 78 -5.03 -2.91 22.09
CA PHE A 78 -6.43 -2.57 21.86
C PHE A 78 -7.30 -2.87 23.08
N VAL A 79 -7.17 -4.07 23.66
CA VAL A 79 -7.90 -4.46 24.87
C VAL A 79 -7.53 -3.54 26.04
N ALA A 80 -6.25 -3.22 26.24
CA ALA A 80 -5.82 -2.33 27.31
C ALA A 80 -6.42 -0.91 27.18
N ILE A 81 -6.57 -0.40 25.95
CA ILE A 81 -7.19 0.90 25.69
C ILE A 81 -8.70 0.85 25.93
N LEU A 82 -9.38 -0.21 25.49
CA LEU A 82 -10.82 -0.38 25.74
C LEU A 82 -11.09 -0.47 27.24
N MET A 83 -10.29 -1.25 27.96
CA MET A 83 -10.40 -1.36 29.43
C MET A 83 -10.12 -0.03 30.11
N ASP A 84 -9.08 0.73 29.72
CA ASP A 84 -8.84 2.07 30.27
C ASP A 84 -10.02 3.01 30.02
N THR A 85 -10.55 3.02 28.79
CA THR A 85 -11.69 3.85 28.40
C THR A 85 -12.93 3.50 29.23
N TYR A 86 -13.20 2.22 29.43
CA TYR A 86 -14.31 1.73 30.24
C TYR A 86 -14.15 2.12 31.72
N MET A 87 -12.99 1.86 32.30
CA MET A 87 -12.71 2.15 33.72
C MET A 87 -12.75 3.66 34.02
N ASN A 88 -12.46 4.50 33.03
CA ASN A 88 -12.44 5.95 33.18
C ASN A 88 -13.64 6.64 32.50
N ILE A 89 -14.72 5.90 32.18
CA ILE A 89 -15.88 6.46 31.46
C ILE A 89 -16.56 7.63 32.20
N HIS A 90 -16.45 7.67 33.53
CA HIS A 90 -16.94 8.76 34.36
C HIS A 90 -16.11 10.05 34.23
N ASN A 91 -14.85 9.94 33.83
CA ASN A 91 -13.98 11.07 33.52
C ASN A 91 -13.97 11.30 32.00
N MET A 92 -14.85 12.17 31.54
CA MET A 92 -15.07 12.41 30.10
C MET A 92 -13.79 12.83 29.36
N GLU A 93 -12.92 13.62 30.00
CA GLU A 93 -11.65 14.04 29.39
C GLU A 93 -10.76 12.81 29.10
N ARG A 94 -10.54 11.97 30.12
CA ARG A 94 -9.74 10.74 29.97
C ARG A 94 -10.40 9.72 29.03
N ALA A 95 -11.72 9.58 29.11
CA ALA A 95 -12.47 8.71 28.21
C ALA A 95 -12.34 9.16 26.75
N MET A 96 -12.43 10.45 26.46
CA MET A 96 -12.23 11.00 25.11
C MET A 96 -10.81 10.77 24.60
N GLU A 97 -9.79 10.90 25.45
CA GLU A 97 -8.42 10.56 25.08
C GLU A 97 -8.29 9.07 24.71
N GLY A 98 -8.90 8.18 25.50
CA GLY A 98 -8.97 6.75 25.24
C GLY A 98 -9.65 6.43 23.91
N VAL A 99 -10.83 7.01 23.65
CA VAL A 99 -11.58 6.84 22.39
C VAL A 99 -10.77 7.33 21.19
N ARG A 100 -10.10 8.49 21.31
CA ARG A 100 -9.23 9.03 20.25
C ARG A 100 -8.09 8.08 19.90
N LEU A 101 -7.54 7.36 20.87
CA LEU A 101 -6.50 6.35 20.65
C LEU A 101 -7.08 5.01 20.14
N ALA A 102 -8.27 4.64 20.61
CA ALA A 102 -8.94 3.41 20.21
C ALA A 102 -9.28 3.41 18.70
N PHE A 103 -9.70 4.55 18.15
CA PHE A 103 -10.14 4.62 16.76
C PHE A 103 -9.05 4.26 15.72
N PRO A 104 -7.84 4.85 15.74
CA PRO A 104 -6.76 4.44 14.85
C PRO A 104 -6.35 2.97 15.02
N ILE A 105 -6.35 2.46 16.25
CA ILE A 105 -5.97 1.07 16.53
C ILE A 105 -7.04 0.10 16.04
N ALA A 106 -8.33 0.42 16.24
CA ALA A 106 -9.43 -0.33 15.66
C ALA A 106 -9.35 -0.33 14.12
N SER A 107 -9.08 0.82 13.50
CA SER A 107 -8.85 0.92 12.05
C SER A 107 -7.68 0.05 11.59
N GLY A 108 -6.55 0.08 12.31
CA GLY A 108 -5.40 -0.78 12.05
C GLY A 108 -5.73 -2.27 12.16
N LEU A 109 -6.52 -2.67 13.17
CA LEU A 109 -7.02 -4.04 13.34
C LEU A 109 -7.89 -4.44 12.16
N CYS A 110 -8.85 -3.60 11.78
CA CYS A 110 -9.72 -3.83 10.64
C CYS A 110 -8.92 -4.02 9.34
N ILE A 111 -7.93 -3.14 9.08
CA ILE A 111 -7.05 -3.25 7.91
C ILE A 111 -6.24 -4.55 7.96
N HIS A 112 -5.67 -4.88 9.12
CA HIS A 112 -4.87 -6.10 9.28
C HIS A 112 -5.70 -7.35 9.01
N GLN A 113 -6.88 -7.45 9.64
CA GLN A 113 -7.81 -8.56 9.45
C GLN A 113 -8.31 -8.62 8.02
N PHE A 114 -8.63 -7.48 7.42
CA PHE A 114 -9.02 -7.40 6.01
C PHE A 114 -7.92 -7.97 5.10
N MET A 115 -6.68 -7.51 5.24
CA MET A 115 -5.56 -7.99 4.43
C MET A 115 -5.29 -9.49 4.62
N ARG A 116 -5.52 -10.00 5.83
CA ARG A 116 -5.38 -11.43 6.14
C ARG A 116 -6.50 -12.27 5.51
N LEU A 117 -7.75 -11.86 5.69
CA LEU A 117 -8.93 -12.59 5.21
C LEU A 117 -9.10 -12.51 3.70
N ARG A 118 -8.64 -11.41 3.08
CA ARG A 118 -8.78 -11.13 1.64
C ARG A 118 -7.48 -11.33 0.87
N ARG A 119 -6.51 -12.03 1.47
CA ARG A 119 -5.20 -12.27 0.86
C ARG A 119 -5.31 -12.84 -0.55
N GLU A 120 -6.09 -13.90 -0.74
CA GLU A 120 -6.28 -14.54 -2.04
C GLU A 120 -6.93 -13.61 -3.07
N ALA A 121 -7.90 -12.79 -2.62
CA ALA A 121 -8.55 -11.81 -3.49
C ALA A 121 -7.58 -10.71 -3.93
N VAL A 122 -6.72 -10.23 -3.03
CA VAL A 122 -5.66 -9.26 -3.34
C VAL A 122 -4.65 -9.89 -4.30
N GLU A 123 -4.21 -11.13 -4.06
CA GLU A 123 -3.29 -11.85 -4.95
C GLU A 123 -3.88 -12.05 -6.34
N ARG A 124 -5.17 -12.42 -6.43
CA ARG A 124 -5.89 -12.54 -7.71
C ARG A 124 -5.97 -11.19 -8.43
N LEU A 125 -6.30 -10.12 -7.72
CA LEU A 125 -6.37 -8.77 -8.29
C LEU A 125 -5.01 -8.31 -8.83
N LEU A 126 -3.91 -8.60 -8.11
CA LEU A 126 -2.55 -8.38 -8.59
C LEU A 126 -2.20 -9.29 -9.78
N GLY A 127 -2.77 -10.50 -9.84
CA GLY A 127 -2.67 -11.38 -11.00
C GLY A 127 -3.29 -10.77 -12.26
N LEU A 128 -4.45 -10.12 -12.12
CA LEU A 128 -5.16 -9.44 -13.21
C LEU A 128 -4.41 -8.21 -13.75
N THR A 129 -3.46 -7.63 -13.00
CA THR A 129 -2.66 -6.50 -13.49
C THR A 129 -1.47 -6.93 -14.34
N LYS A 130 -1.08 -8.21 -14.36
CA LYS A 130 0.02 -8.72 -15.18
C LYS A 130 -0.05 -8.39 -16.69
N PRO A 131 -1.22 -8.52 -17.36
CA PRO A 131 -1.36 -8.19 -18.79
C PRO A 131 -1.37 -6.68 -19.05
N PHE A 132 -1.63 -5.85 -18.04
CA PHE A 132 -1.67 -4.41 -18.21
C PHE A 132 -0.27 -3.84 -18.38
N THR A 133 -0.13 -2.93 -19.36
CA THR A 133 1.12 -2.24 -19.64
C THR A 133 0.96 -0.76 -19.31
N TRP A 134 1.83 -0.24 -18.45
CA TRP A 134 1.87 1.17 -18.05
C TRP A 134 3.30 1.75 -18.01
N GLU A 135 4.32 0.91 -18.18
CA GLU A 135 5.74 1.28 -18.04
C GLU A 135 6.22 2.21 -19.18
N GLY A 136 5.66 2.05 -20.39
CA GLY A 136 5.94 2.91 -21.54
C GLY A 136 4.98 4.09 -21.72
N ALA A 137 4.00 4.25 -20.82
CA ALA A 137 3.03 5.34 -20.95
C ALA A 137 3.70 6.71 -20.69
N PRO A 138 3.36 7.76 -21.47
CA PRO A 138 3.94 9.08 -21.28
C PRO A 138 3.62 9.57 -19.87
N THR A 139 4.60 10.20 -19.21
CA THR A 139 4.42 10.65 -17.81
C THR A 139 3.57 11.92 -17.69
N ARG A 140 3.44 12.66 -18.80
CA ARG A 140 2.55 13.80 -18.95
C ARG A 140 1.75 13.63 -20.22
N ASP A 141 0.48 13.98 -20.13
CA ASP A 141 -0.41 14.03 -21.27
C ASP A 141 0.08 15.13 -22.25
N PRO A 142 0.29 14.82 -23.54
CA PRO A 142 0.83 15.76 -24.51
C PRO A 142 -0.05 16.99 -24.76
N HIS A 143 -1.37 16.85 -24.61
CA HIS A 143 -2.33 17.90 -24.95
C HIS A 143 -2.65 18.82 -23.77
N THR A 144 -2.71 18.27 -22.56
CA THR A 144 -3.10 18.99 -21.34
C THR A 144 -1.93 19.33 -20.43
N GLY A 145 -0.77 18.69 -20.62
CA GLY A 145 0.41 18.81 -19.75
C GLY A 145 0.22 18.22 -18.35
N ARG A 146 -0.94 17.62 -18.05
CA ARG A 146 -1.25 17.00 -16.76
C ARG A 146 -0.51 15.67 -16.60
N LEU A 147 -0.29 15.27 -15.35
CA LEU A 147 0.30 13.98 -15.04
C LEU A 147 -0.65 12.84 -15.37
N THR A 148 -0.16 11.85 -16.11
CA THR A 148 -0.91 10.62 -16.39
C THR A 148 -0.98 9.74 -15.16
N MET A 149 -1.95 8.82 -15.14
CA MET A 149 -2.10 7.88 -14.03
C MET A 149 -0.88 6.95 -13.89
N ALA A 150 -0.20 6.62 -15.00
CA ALA A 150 1.06 5.87 -14.98
C ALA A 150 2.17 6.60 -14.21
N ALA A 151 2.26 7.92 -14.31
CA ALA A 151 3.20 8.71 -13.52
C ALA A 151 2.86 8.73 -12.02
N TRP A 152 1.57 8.69 -11.69
CA TRP A 152 1.09 8.60 -10.31
C TRP A 152 1.46 7.26 -9.66
N ILE A 153 1.40 6.13 -10.37
CA ILE A 153 1.81 4.81 -9.85
C ILE A 153 3.24 4.85 -9.27
N ARG A 154 4.21 5.39 -10.03
CA ARG A 154 5.60 5.51 -9.57
C ARG A 154 5.75 6.46 -8.39
N ARG A 155 4.97 7.54 -8.38
CA ARG A 155 4.98 8.54 -7.29
C ARG A 155 4.39 7.98 -6.01
N ILE A 156 3.31 7.20 -6.08
CA ILE A 156 2.65 6.64 -4.89
C ILE A 156 3.63 5.85 -4.06
N ASN A 157 4.44 4.97 -4.66
CA ASN A 157 5.41 4.19 -3.89
C ASN A 157 6.48 5.07 -3.22
N THR A 158 7.03 6.03 -3.98
CA THR A 158 8.05 6.96 -3.45
C THR A 158 7.47 7.83 -2.33
N SER A 159 6.26 8.35 -2.53
CA SER A 159 5.53 9.15 -1.55
C SER A 159 5.17 8.34 -0.32
N ALA A 160 4.70 7.09 -0.47
CA ALA A 160 4.36 6.20 0.65
C ALA A 160 5.57 5.93 1.55
N LYS A 161 6.76 5.71 0.97
CA LYS A 161 8.02 5.55 1.74
C LYS A 161 8.38 6.82 2.50
N LYS A 162 8.30 7.98 1.85
CA LYS A 162 8.59 9.29 2.48
C LYS A 162 7.59 9.61 3.60
N ILE A 163 6.29 9.41 3.35
CA ILE A 163 5.22 9.60 4.34
C ILE A 163 5.43 8.65 5.52
N SER A 164 5.71 7.37 5.27
CA SER A 164 6.00 6.41 6.35
C SER A 164 7.19 6.86 7.20
N ALA A 165 8.31 7.24 6.58
CA ALA A 165 9.50 7.71 7.29
C ALA A 165 9.21 8.97 8.12
N LEU A 166 8.48 9.93 7.54
CA LEU A 166 8.08 11.16 8.23
C LEU A 166 7.18 10.86 9.44
N LEU A 167 6.16 10.02 9.29
CA LEU A 167 5.25 9.69 10.38
C LEU A 167 5.95 8.90 11.49
N ILE A 168 6.87 7.99 11.14
CA ILE A 168 7.72 7.30 12.11
C ILE A 168 8.58 8.32 12.86
N PHE A 169 9.23 9.25 12.16
CA PHE A 169 10.05 10.29 12.79
C PHE A 169 9.25 11.19 13.73
N ILE A 170 8.06 11.62 13.33
CA ILE A 170 7.14 12.39 14.17
C ILE A 170 6.76 11.58 15.42
N HIS A 171 6.44 10.29 15.25
CA HIS A 171 6.06 9.41 16.34
C HIS A 171 7.20 9.20 17.35
N PHE A 172 8.43 8.95 16.87
CA PHE A 172 9.61 8.86 17.71
C PHE A 172 9.88 10.17 18.46
N THR A 173 9.79 11.31 17.77
CA THR A 173 9.98 12.63 18.39
C THR A 173 8.95 12.88 19.49
N TYR A 174 7.69 12.54 19.24
CA TYR A 174 6.61 12.61 20.23
C TYR A 174 6.91 11.75 21.45
N ILE A 175 7.30 10.48 21.25
CA ILE A 175 7.64 9.57 22.36
C ILE A 175 8.85 10.09 23.12
N PHE A 176 9.90 10.52 22.43
CA PHE A 176 11.11 11.05 23.05
C PHE A 176 10.80 12.27 23.91
N PHE A 177 10.09 13.25 23.37
CA PHE A 177 9.68 14.44 24.11
C PHE A 177 8.83 14.07 25.33
N ARG A 178 7.85 13.18 25.16
CA ARG A 178 7.01 12.70 26.27
C ARG A 178 7.84 12.04 27.35
N ASN A 179 8.83 11.21 27.01
CA ASN A 179 9.69 10.54 28.00
C ASN A 179 10.58 11.55 28.75
N VAL A 180 11.15 12.55 28.06
CA VAL A 180 12.04 13.55 28.67
C VAL A 180 11.28 14.57 29.52
N SER A 181 10.10 15.01 29.08
CA SER A 181 9.30 16.02 29.80
C SER A 181 8.53 15.46 31.00
N SER A 182 8.35 14.14 31.08
CA SER A 182 7.59 13.52 32.16
C SER A 182 8.47 13.29 33.38
N LYS A 183 8.05 13.81 34.54
CA LYS A 183 8.75 13.64 35.83
C LYS A 183 8.65 12.21 36.40
N GLY A 184 8.08 11.26 35.66
CA GLY A 184 7.85 9.88 36.08
C GLY A 184 7.74 8.90 34.91
N ARG A 185 7.62 7.61 35.23
CA ARG A 185 7.45 6.50 34.28
C ARG A 185 6.06 6.53 33.65
N LEU A 186 5.88 7.31 32.58
CA LEU A 186 4.63 7.35 31.81
C LEU A 186 4.67 6.38 30.64
N LEU A 187 3.65 5.55 30.53
CA LEU A 187 3.42 4.72 29.35
C LEU A 187 3.21 5.60 28.11
N GLN A 188 3.62 5.10 26.94
CA GLN A 188 3.39 5.75 25.65
C GLN A 188 1.90 6.03 25.42
N PHE A 189 1.06 5.03 25.72
CA PHE A 189 -0.38 5.18 25.83
C PHE A 189 -0.77 4.98 27.29
N ASN A 190 -1.50 5.94 27.85
CA ASN A 190 -2.02 5.81 29.21
C ASN A 190 -3.15 4.76 29.17
N THR A 191 -2.82 3.52 29.53
CA THR A 191 -3.74 2.38 29.42
C THR A 191 -3.70 1.56 30.68
N TRP A 192 -4.82 0.92 30.99
CA TRP A 192 -4.98 0.11 32.19
C TRP A 192 -4.50 -1.32 31.94
N TYR A 193 -3.76 -1.85 32.91
CA TYR A 193 -3.32 -3.24 32.94
C TYR A 193 -3.67 -3.86 34.30
N PRO A 194 -3.97 -5.17 34.37
CA PRO A 194 -4.33 -5.85 35.61
C PRO A 194 -3.13 -6.11 36.56
N PHE A 195 -1.98 -5.52 36.27
CA PHE A 195 -0.74 -5.66 37.03
C PHE A 195 -0.04 -4.30 37.12
N GLU A 196 0.89 -4.17 38.07
CA GLU A 196 1.64 -2.94 38.26
C GLU A 196 2.60 -2.68 37.09
N THR A 197 2.38 -1.59 36.37
CA THR A 197 3.17 -1.21 35.19
C THR A 197 4.29 -0.21 35.48
N LEU A 198 4.42 0.28 36.72
CA LEU A 198 5.45 1.27 37.08
C LEU A 198 6.77 0.59 37.48
N SER A 199 6.69 -0.65 37.94
CA SER A 199 7.83 -1.47 38.34
C SER A 199 8.59 -2.01 37.12
N SER A 200 9.92 -2.10 37.27
CA SER A 200 10.78 -2.77 36.28
C SER A 200 10.77 -4.29 36.55
N PRO A 201 10.73 -5.17 35.54
CA PRO A 201 10.84 -4.91 34.09
C PRO A 201 9.51 -4.66 33.35
N GLN A 202 8.37 -4.66 34.06
CA GLN A 202 7.04 -4.60 33.44
C GLN A 202 6.83 -3.31 32.65
N TYR A 203 7.28 -2.18 33.20
CA TYR A 203 7.23 -0.87 32.54
C TYR A 203 7.88 -0.91 31.15
N GLU A 204 9.11 -1.41 31.07
CA GLU A 204 9.90 -1.43 29.84
C GLU A 204 9.27 -2.38 28.79
N ILE A 205 8.73 -3.52 29.24
CA ILE A 205 8.03 -4.48 28.37
C ILE A 205 6.76 -3.86 27.80
N VAL A 206 5.90 -3.27 28.64
CA VAL A 206 4.65 -2.64 28.19
C VAL A 206 4.94 -1.52 27.20
N ASN A 207 5.88 -0.64 27.51
CA ASN A 207 6.23 0.47 26.63
C ASN A 207 6.79 -0.03 25.29
N ALA A 208 7.61 -1.09 25.29
CA ALA A 208 8.09 -1.71 24.05
C ALA A 208 6.95 -2.33 23.22
N THR A 209 5.99 -2.99 23.85
CA THR A 209 4.83 -3.56 23.13
C THR A 209 3.89 -2.48 22.56
N GLN A 210 3.68 -1.38 23.29
CA GLN A 210 2.94 -0.20 22.82
C GLN A 210 3.63 0.44 21.61
N PHE A 211 4.95 0.59 21.68
CA PHE A 211 5.77 1.14 20.60
C PHE A 211 5.75 0.26 19.34
N ILE A 212 5.93 -1.05 19.49
CA ILE A 212 5.86 -1.99 18.36
C ILE A 212 4.45 -1.97 17.75
N GLY A 213 3.41 -1.99 18.58
CA GLY A 213 2.03 -1.94 18.14
C GLY A 213 1.71 -0.66 17.33
N SER A 214 2.15 0.51 17.80
CA SER A 214 1.89 1.77 17.12
C SER A 214 2.62 1.89 15.77
N ILE A 215 3.88 1.45 15.68
CA ILE A 215 4.63 1.41 14.43
C ILE A 215 3.95 0.47 13.42
N MET A 216 3.50 -0.70 13.87
CA MET A 216 2.79 -1.64 13.01
C MET A 216 1.46 -1.08 12.50
N CYS A 217 0.74 -0.31 13.34
CA CYS A 217 -0.52 0.32 12.97
C CYS A 217 -0.29 1.32 11.84
N LEU A 218 0.73 2.16 12.02
CA LEU A 218 1.14 3.17 11.07
C LEU A 218 1.55 2.55 9.72
N CYS A 219 2.42 1.53 9.75
CA CYS A 219 2.87 0.85 8.55
C CYS A 219 1.72 0.15 7.82
N SER A 220 0.80 -0.50 8.55
CA SER A 220 -0.37 -1.16 7.96
C SER A 220 -1.27 -0.16 7.24
N PHE A 221 -1.52 0.99 7.86
CA PHE A 221 -2.37 2.04 7.29
C PHE A 221 -1.77 2.62 6.00
N VAL A 222 -0.48 2.97 6.01
CA VAL A 222 0.20 3.51 4.81
C VAL A 222 0.31 2.45 3.71
N ALA A 223 0.63 1.20 4.06
CA ALA A 223 0.71 0.10 3.10
C ALA A 223 -0.64 -0.17 2.42
N PHE A 224 -1.72 -0.24 3.19
CA PHE A 224 -3.06 -0.45 2.65
C PHE A 224 -3.50 0.70 1.74
N THR A 225 -3.34 1.94 2.20
CA THR A 225 -3.74 3.13 1.43
C THR A 225 -2.97 3.25 0.11
N SER A 226 -1.66 2.99 0.14
CA SER A 226 -0.81 3.06 -1.06
C SER A 226 -1.07 1.92 -2.05
N LEU A 227 -1.35 0.70 -1.56
CA LEU A 227 -1.79 -0.41 -2.39
C LEU A 227 -3.10 -0.06 -3.09
N TYR A 228 -4.10 0.39 -2.34
CA TYR A 228 -5.41 0.76 -2.89
C TYR A 228 -5.28 1.88 -3.93
N ALA A 229 -4.56 2.96 -3.61
CA ALA A 229 -4.33 4.06 -4.54
C ALA A 229 -3.66 3.58 -5.84
N THR A 230 -2.70 2.65 -5.73
CA THR A 230 -2.00 2.09 -6.90
C THR A 230 -2.94 1.25 -7.76
N LEU A 231 -3.76 0.40 -7.16
CA LEU A 231 -4.74 -0.41 -7.88
C LEU A 231 -5.76 0.45 -8.64
N VAL A 232 -6.21 1.55 -8.03
CA VAL A 232 -7.08 2.54 -8.69
C VAL A 232 -6.34 3.21 -9.85
N CYS A 233 -5.10 3.68 -9.65
CA CYS A 233 -4.32 4.29 -10.72
C CYS A 233 -4.07 3.34 -11.90
N ILE A 234 -3.89 2.03 -11.65
CA ILE A 234 -3.77 1.02 -12.72
C ILE A 234 -5.07 0.97 -13.55
N ALA A 235 -6.23 0.86 -12.91
CA ALA A 235 -7.52 0.90 -13.64
C ALA A 235 -7.65 2.18 -14.47
N CYS A 236 -7.38 3.34 -13.86
CA CYS A 236 -7.49 4.62 -14.55
C CYS A 236 -6.51 4.73 -15.72
N SER A 237 -5.27 4.24 -15.59
CA SER A 237 -4.30 4.28 -16.70
C SER A 237 -4.73 3.40 -17.87
N GLN A 238 -5.36 2.24 -17.60
CA GLN A 238 -5.87 1.38 -18.67
C GLN A 238 -7.09 2.01 -19.36
N LEU A 239 -7.95 2.72 -18.62
CA LEU A 239 -9.05 3.50 -19.21
C LEU A 239 -8.55 4.66 -20.09
N GLU A 240 -7.50 5.37 -19.64
CA GLU A 240 -6.84 6.41 -20.45
C GLU A 240 -6.29 5.81 -21.76
N LYS A 241 -5.65 4.64 -21.69
CA LYS A 241 -5.13 3.93 -22.86
C LYS A 241 -6.25 3.50 -23.82
N LEU A 242 -7.33 2.94 -23.31
CA LEU A 242 -8.51 2.57 -24.10
C LEU A 242 -9.09 3.78 -24.83
N ARG A 243 -9.22 4.92 -24.12
CA ARG A 243 -9.71 6.16 -24.70
C ARG A 243 -8.79 6.66 -25.82
N ALA A 244 -7.47 6.62 -25.61
CA ALA A 244 -6.51 7.04 -26.62
C ALA A 244 -6.61 6.17 -27.89
N ASN A 245 -6.68 4.84 -27.74
CA ASN A 245 -6.82 3.92 -28.87
C ASN A 245 -8.12 4.16 -29.66
N LEU A 246 -9.24 4.40 -28.99
CA LEU A 246 -10.52 4.68 -29.66
C LEU A 246 -10.50 6.02 -30.43
N LEU A 247 -9.79 7.03 -29.91
CA LEU A 247 -9.62 8.31 -30.61
C LEU A 247 -8.70 8.17 -31.82
N ASP A 248 -7.64 7.36 -31.72
CA ASP A 248 -6.71 7.06 -32.80
C ASP A 248 -7.42 6.37 -33.96
N ILE A 249 -8.21 5.32 -33.69
CA ILE A 249 -9.08 4.65 -34.69
C ILE A 249 -9.98 5.69 -35.36
N ARG A 250 -10.65 6.56 -34.59
CA ARG A 250 -11.54 7.58 -35.15
C ARG A 250 -10.80 8.56 -36.08
N GLN A 251 -9.56 8.92 -35.77
CA GLN A 251 -8.77 9.85 -36.58
C GLN A 251 -8.20 9.19 -37.84
N GLU A 252 -7.71 7.95 -37.69
CA GLU A 252 -7.17 7.14 -38.80
C GLU A 252 -8.20 6.91 -39.90
N PHE A 253 -9.47 6.64 -39.54
CA PHE A 253 -10.54 6.36 -40.51
C PHE A 253 -11.51 7.53 -40.75
N GLY A 254 -11.44 8.61 -39.97
CA GLY A 254 -12.32 9.78 -40.07
C GLY A 254 -11.83 10.87 -41.02
N THR A 255 -10.62 10.73 -41.57
CA THR A 255 -10.04 11.67 -42.53
C THR A 255 -10.10 11.03 -43.92
N PRO A 256 -11.19 11.21 -44.69
CA PRO A 256 -11.19 10.75 -46.08
C PRO A 256 -10.08 11.51 -46.82
N ALA A 257 -9.29 10.77 -47.58
CA ALA A 257 -8.33 11.32 -48.52
C ALA A 257 -9.03 12.28 -49.48
N GLN A 258 -9.01 13.56 -49.14
CA GLN A 258 -9.21 14.66 -50.06
C GLN A 258 -7.81 15.09 -50.51
N ASP A 259 -7.22 14.34 -51.43
CA ASP A 259 -6.34 14.98 -52.42
C ASP A 259 -6.14 14.12 -53.66
N SER A 260 -6.21 14.82 -54.80
CA SER A 260 -5.88 14.43 -56.17
C SER A 260 -6.87 13.53 -56.94
N GLY A 261 -7.52 14.15 -57.94
CA GLY A 261 -8.27 13.47 -58.97
C GLY A 261 -7.44 13.14 -60.22
N ALA A 262 -7.92 12.18 -60.99
CA ALA A 262 -7.94 12.09 -62.46
C ALA A 262 -8.37 10.66 -62.81
N GLU A 263 -9.43 10.55 -63.62
CA GLU A 263 -10.07 9.31 -64.09
C GLU A 263 -9.08 8.29 -64.69
N THR A 264 -9.12 7.02 -64.25
CA THR A 264 -9.01 5.84 -65.14
C THR A 264 -9.76 4.61 -64.58
N ASP A 265 -10.46 3.88 -65.47
CA ASP A 265 -11.37 2.74 -65.17
C ASP A 265 -10.72 1.50 -64.53
N THR A 266 -9.44 1.54 -64.15
CA THR A 266 -8.73 0.46 -63.43
C THR A 266 -8.80 0.64 -61.90
N GLU A 267 -9.29 1.79 -61.44
CA GLU A 267 -9.30 2.19 -60.03
C GLU A 267 -10.43 1.55 -59.20
N GLU A 268 -11.50 1.04 -59.82
CA GLU A 268 -12.64 0.50 -59.05
C GLU A 268 -12.30 -0.77 -58.26
N GLU A 269 -11.54 -1.73 -58.84
CA GLU A 269 -11.11 -2.93 -58.11
C GLU A 269 -10.10 -2.60 -57.01
N GLU A 270 -9.15 -1.70 -57.28
CA GLU A 270 -8.10 -1.30 -56.33
C GLU A 270 -8.66 -0.45 -55.17
N GLN A 271 -9.66 0.39 -55.45
CA GLN A 271 -10.38 1.20 -54.47
C GLN A 271 -11.30 0.34 -53.58
N VAL A 272 -11.97 -0.67 -54.15
CA VAL A 272 -12.77 -1.65 -53.38
C VAL A 272 -11.88 -2.49 -52.47
N GLN A 273 -10.70 -2.92 -52.96
CA GLN A 273 -9.76 -3.72 -52.19
C GLN A 273 -9.11 -2.92 -51.05
N MET A 274 -8.69 -1.67 -51.32
CA MET A 274 -8.25 -0.71 -50.30
C MET A 274 -9.33 -0.45 -49.23
N SER A 275 -10.58 -0.28 -49.64
CA SER A 275 -11.71 -0.08 -48.72
C SER A 275 -11.94 -1.30 -47.81
N GLN A 276 -11.82 -2.50 -48.37
CA GLN A 276 -11.96 -3.75 -47.62
C GLN A 276 -10.82 -3.96 -46.62
N GLU A 277 -9.57 -3.69 -47.01
CA GLU A 277 -8.41 -3.79 -46.11
C GLU A 277 -8.50 -2.78 -44.95
N VAL A 278 -8.89 -1.54 -45.25
CA VAL A 278 -9.13 -0.48 -44.25
C VAL A 278 -10.24 -0.90 -43.27
N PHE A 279 -11.33 -1.48 -43.76
CA PHE A 279 -12.42 -1.98 -42.92
C PHE A 279 -11.97 -3.15 -42.03
N CYS A 280 -11.24 -4.12 -42.58
CA CYS A 280 -10.69 -5.25 -41.81
C CYS A 280 -9.77 -4.77 -40.68
N ARG A 281 -8.88 -3.82 -40.97
CA ARG A 281 -7.96 -3.24 -39.97
C ARG A 281 -8.70 -2.47 -38.87
N MET A 282 -9.70 -1.67 -39.23
CA MET A 282 -10.56 -0.97 -38.27
C MET A 282 -11.27 -1.95 -37.34
N GLN A 283 -11.82 -3.03 -37.89
CA GLN A 283 -12.53 -4.05 -37.12
C GLN A 283 -11.58 -4.79 -36.16
N GLU A 284 -10.36 -5.09 -36.57
CA GLU A 284 -9.34 -5.70 -35.72
C GLU A 284 -8.96 -4.80 -34.53
N GLN A 285 -8.67 -3.52 -34.79
CA GLN A 285 -8.34 -2.55 -33.72
C GLN A 285 -9.52 -2.35 -32.74
N LEU A 286 -10.76 -2.34 -33.24
CA LEU A 286 -11.96 -2.23 -32.41
C LEU A 286 -12.16 -3.48 -31.54
N ASN A 287 -11.99 -4.67 -32.11
CA ASN A 287 -12.05 -5.94 -31.38
C ASN A 287 -11.01 -5.99 -30.25
N ASP A 288 -9.80 -5.49 -30.49
CA ASP A 288 -8.78 -5.36 -29.47
C ASP A 288 -9.17 -4.39 -28.34
N CYS A 289 -9.79 -3.26 -28.68
CA CYS A 289 -10.32 -2.32 -27.70
C CYS A 289 -11.43 -2.94 -26.85
N ILE A 290 -12.33 -3.71 -27.45
CA ILE A 290 -13.41 -4.42 -26.73
C ILE A 290 -12.82 -5.44 -25.76
N ARG A 291 -11.87 -6.26 -26.21
CA ARG A 291 -11.18 -7.24 -25.36
C ARG A 291 -10.45 -6.57 -24.20
N HIS A 292 -9.77 -5.45 -24.45
CA HIS A 292 -9.11 -4.67 -23.40
C HIS A 292 -10.11 -4.08 -22.40
N HIS A 293 -11.23 -3.53 -22.88
CA HIS A 293 -12.30 -3.01 -22.03
C HIS A 293 -12.90 -4.09 -21.11
N GLN A 294 -13.14 -5.29 -21.64
CA GLN A 294 -13.64 -6.41 -20.84
C GLN A 294 -12.69 -6.79 -19.69
N LEU A 295 -11.38 -6.79 -19.94
CA LEU A 295 -10.38 -7.01 -18.88
C LEU A 295 -10.40 -5.92 -17.81
N ILE A 296 -10.58 -4.65 -18.22
CA ILE A 296 -10.72 -3.53 -17.27
C ILE A 296 -11.99 -3.69 -16.43
N LEU A 297 -13.11 -4.09 -17.03
CA LEU A 297 -14.37 -4.33 -16.31
C LEU A 297 -14.24 -5.47 -15.31
N GLU A 298 -13.60 -6.57 -15.70
CA GLU A 298 -13.32 -7.69 -14.79
C GLU A 298 -12.46 -7.21 -13.60
N TYR A 299 -11.36 -6.52 -13.88
CA TYR A 299 -10.49 -5.93 -12.85
C TYR A 299 -11.25 -4.97 -11.92
N GLY A 300 -12.04 -4.06 -12.49
CA GLY A 300 -12.84 -3.09 -11.75
C GLY A 300 -13.91 -3.75 -10.88
N HIS A 301 -14.51 -4.84 -11.35
CA HIS A 301 -15.46 -5.63 -10.57
C HIS A 301 -14.78 -6.26 -9.35
N TYR A 302 -13.61 -6.89 -9.51
CA TYR A 302 -12.85 -7.44 -8.38
C TYR A 302 -12.38 -6.35 -7.40
N LEU A 303 -11.92 -5.21 -7.91
CA LEU A 303 -11.52 -4.05 -7.09
C LEU A 303 -12.71 -3.54 -6.26
N ASN A 304 -13.90 -3.44 -6.86
CA ASN A 304 -15.12 -3.03 -6.15
C ASN A 304 -15.62 -4.09 -5.17
N GLN A 305 -15.53 -5.37 -5.52
CA GLN A 305 -15.91 -6.48 -4.61
C GLN A 305 -14.98 -6.54 -3.40
N MET A 306 -13.71 -6.21 -3.58
CA MET A 306 -12.75 -6.05 -2.48
C MET A 306 -13.18 -4.90 -1.54
N ASN A 307 -13.77 -3.83 -2.08
CA ASN A 307 -14.14 -2.61 -1.34
C ASN A 307 -15.61 -2.53 -0.86
N SER A 308 -16.48 -3.43 -1.33
CA SER A 308 -17.93 -3.33 -1.12
C SER A 308 -18.34 -3.53 0.34
N ARG A 309 -19.30 -2.70 0.78
CA ARG A 309 -19.84 -2.59 2.15
C ARG A 309 -20.37 -3.89 2.77
N ARG A 310 -20.64 -4.94 1.97
CA ARG A 310 -20.96 -6.27 2.52
C ARG A 310 -19.88 -6.76 3.49
N LEU A 311 -18.62 -6.41 3.27
CA LEU A 311 -17.52 -6.80 4.15
C LEU A 311 -17.35 -5.97 5.41
N THR A 312 -17.70 -4.68 5.38
CA THR A 312 -17.74 -3.87 6.61
C THR A 312 -18.82 -4.42 7.55
N PHE A 313 -19.94 -4.89 6.96
CA PHE A 313 -20.98 -5.61 7.69
C PHE A 313 -20.53 -6.98 8.19
N ASP A 314 -19.81 -7.77 7.38
CA ASP A 314 -19.34 -9.10 7.81
C ASP A 314 -18.25 -9.02 8.90
N ILE A 315 -17.38 -8.01 8.87
CA ILE A 315 -16.40 -7.75 9.95
C ILE A 315 -17.12 -7.33 11.23
N CYS A 316 -18.10 -6.42 11.15
CA CYS A 316 -18.95 -6.06 12.31
C CYS A 316 -19.84 -7.20 12.80
N ARG A 317 -20.10 -8.24 11.99
CA ARG A 317 -20.89 -9.42 12.37
C ARG A 317 -20.04 -10.49 13.05
N MET A 318 -18.72 -10.46 12.85
CA MET A 318 -17.77 -11.41 13.44
C MET A 318 -17.13 -10.92 14.75
N THR A 319 -17.26 -9.63 15.07
CA THR A 319 -16.87 -9.02 16.35
C THR A 319 -18.07 -8.83 17.25
#